data_AF-Q8KA37-F1
#
_entry.id   AF-Q8KA37-F1
#
_cell.length_a   1.000
_cell.length_b   1.000
_cell.length_c   1.000
_cell.angle_alpha   90.00
_cell.angle_beta   90.00
_cell.angle_gamma   90.00
#
_symmetry.space_group_name_H-M   'P 1'
#
loop_
_entity.id
_entity.type
_entity.pdbx_description
1 polymer ?
#
loop_
_entity_poly.entity_id
_entity_poly.type
_entity_poly.pdbx_seq_one_letter_code
_entity_poly.pdbx_strand_id
1 'polypeptide(L)'
;MENNVYSQIAPSIFKRIFDDTNIFHVMSSLFGMLLLVLILIWILKKISLLKINKNNYFIKTIDRMSLGPNESIVIIKIEEIKLVLGITKNHITHLYTLSSDVKDDVVDKKKEVILPTKNFNDSLKNFAKIFWKKTMFYRIIPLFFLFLFCPLVYADIPGPTSHILRDGSQTWSLPVQTLIFLTSLTFLPAFLLMMTSFTRIIIVFGLLRNALGTPYAPPNQILLGLALFLTFFIMSPTFDQVYKEAYLPFSQEKINMDEAIIKGAVPLKKFMLNQTRNSDLELFSKLAHISSYKNKDEIPMRILLPSFITSELKTAFQIGFTIFIPFLIIDLVVASVLMALGMMMVPPSTISLPFKLMLFVLVDGWQLLVTSLSQSFKI
;
A
#
# COMPACT_ATOMS: atom_id res chain seq x y z
N MET A 1 57.84 -24.71 -17.62
CA MET A 1 57.93 -25.49 -16.37
C MET A 1 56.97 -24.85 -15.37
N GLU A 2 55.66 -25.17 -15.32
CA GLU A 2 54.77 -24.58 -14.28
C GLU A 2 53.36 -25.24 -14.09
N ASN A 3 53.20 -26.55 -14.31
CA ASN A 3 51.90 -27.24 -14.18
C ASN A 3 51.60 -27.87 -12.79
N ASN A 4 52.06 -27.31 -11.65
CA ASN A 4 51.96 -27.99 -10.35
C ASN A 4 51.42 -27.19 -9.13
N VAL A 5 50.81 -26.01 -9.30
CA VAL A 5 50.43 -25.13 -8.15
C VAL A 5 48.96 -25.27 -7.69
N TYR A 6 48.04 -25.75 -8.54
CA TYR A 6 46.59 -25.70 -8.23
C TYR A 6 46.07 -26.78 -7.25
N SER A 7 46.86 -27.80 -6.90
CA SER A 7 46.37 -28.95 -6.10
C SER A 7 46.47 -28.77 -4.57
N GLN A 8 47.05 -27.67 -4.05
CA GLN A 8 47.28 -27.48 -2.60
C GLN A 8 46.38 -26.43 -1.90
N ILE A 9 45.55 -25.67 -2.64
CA ILE A 9 44.85 -24.49 -2.08
C ILE A 9 43.44 -24.82 -1.54
N ALA A 10 42.79 -25.90 -2.00
CA ALA A 10 41.41 -26.22 -1.64
C ALA A 10 41.13 -26.61 -0.16
N PRO A 11 41.99 -27.33 0.59
CA PRO A 11 41.63 -27.84 1.91
C PRO A 11 41.77 -26.83 3.08
N SER A 12 42.36 -25.64 2.86
CA SER A 12 42.62 -24.66 3.94
C SER A 12 41.47 -23.69 4.21
N ILE A 13 40.61 -23.41 3.22
CA ILE A 13 39.49 -22.46 3.33
C ILE A 13 38.31 -23.07 4.10
N PHE A 14 38.04 -24.37 3.90
CA PHE A 14 36.87 -25.04 4.48
C PHE A 14 36.97 -25.24 6.00
N LYS A 15 38.19 -25.37 6.54
CA LYS A 15 38.42 -25.60 7.98
C LYS A 15 38.25 -24.34 8.85
N ARG A 16 38.26 -23.14 8.25
CA ARG A 16 38.13 -21.85 8.96
C ARG A 16 36.67 -21.43 9.23
N ILE A 17 35.70 -22.08 8.58
CA ILE A 17 34.27 -21.71 8.64
C ILE A 17 33.55 -22.41 9.81
N PHE A 18 34.10 -23.50 10.35
CA PHE A 18 33.42 -24.41 11.30
C PHE A 18 33.88 -24.31 12.77
N ASP A 19 34.49 -23.20 13.21
CA ASP A 19 34.78 -23.00 14.65
C ASP A 19 33.50 -22.61 15.44
N ASP A 20 33.13 -23.46 16.40
CA ASP A 20 31.88 -23.43 17.19
C ASP A 20 31.60 -22.11 17.96
N THR A 21 32.60 -21.28 18.20
CA THR A 21 32.45 -20.01 18.95
C THR A 21 31.82 -18.89 18.12
N ASN A 22 32.01 -18.90 16.80
CA ASN A 22 31.42 -17.90 15.91
C ASN A 22 29.93 -18.16 15.65
N ILE A 23 29.50 -19.42 15.65
CA ILE A 23 28.12 -19.81 15.34
C ILE A 23 27.15 -19.27 16.41
N PHE A 24 27.50 -19.37 17.70
CA PHE A 24 26.65 -18.86 18.77
C PHE A 24 26.48 -17.34 18.74
N HIS A 25 27.54 -16.60 18.42
CA HIS A 25 27.50 -15.14 18.26
C HIS A 25 26.62 -14.72 17.08
N VAL A 26 26.72 -15.42 15.95
CA VAL A 26 25.89 -15.16 14.77
C VAL A 26 24.41 -15.46 15.08
N MET A 27 24.10 -16.57 15.76
CA MET A 27 22.73 -16.92 16.16
C MET A 27 22.12 -15.89 17.14
N SER A 28 22.89 -15.43 18.11
CA SER A 28 22.45 -14.40 19.07
C SER A 28 22.15 -13.07 18.38
N SER A 29 23.01 -12.63 17.44
CA SER A 29 22.78 -11.39 16.69
C SER A 29 21.54 -11.46 15.79
N LEU A 30 21.28 -12.61 15.16
CA LEU A 30 20.08 -12.84 14.35
C LEU A 30 18.80 -12.77 15.19
N PHE A 31 18.80 -13.36 16.38
CA PHE A 31 17.64 -13.31 17.28
C PHE A 31 17.38 -11.88 17.78
N GLY A 32 18.43 -11.13 18.12
CA GLY A 32 18.34 -9.73 18.50
C GLY A 32 17.76 -8.83 17.40
N MET A 33 18.20 -9.02 16.15
CA MET A 33 17.64 -8.29 15.00
C MET A 33 16.16 -8.64 14.77
N LEU A 34 15.78 -9.91 14.86
CA LEU A 34 14.39 -10.34 14.70
C LEU A 34 13.46 -9.69 15.75
N LEU A 35 13.91 -9.65 17.01
CA LEU A 35 13.17 -9.03 18.12
C LEU A 35 13.03 -7.51 17.92
N LEU A 36 14.07 -6.84 17.43
CA LEU A 36 14.05 -5.40 17.14
C LEU A 36 13.08 -5.08 15.99
N VAL A 37 13.06 -5.89 14.93
CA VAL A 37 12.09 -5.75 13.83
C VAL A 37 10.65 -5.93 14.33
N LEU A 38 10.40 -6.91 15.20
CA LEU A 38 9.06 -7.11 15.81
C LEU A 38 8.64 -5.91 16.67
N ILE A 39 9.55 -5.33 17.45
CA ILE A 39 9.30 -4.10 18.24
C ILE A 39 9.03 -2.91 17.31
N LEU A 40 9.80 -2.76 16.23
CA LEU A 40 9.61 -1.68 15.26
C LEU A 40 8.25 -1.81 14.55
N ILE A 41 7.84 -3.02 14.15
CA ILE A 41 6.51 -3.30 13.61
C ILE A 41 5.42 -2.98 14.64
N TRP A 42 5.63 -3.34 15.91
CA TRP A 42 4.67 -3.03 16.99
C TRP A 42 4.53 -1.52 17.21
N ILE A 43 5.64 -0.78 17.21
CA ILE A 43 5.68 0.68 17.30
C ILE A 43 5.01 1.31 16.07
N LEU A 44 5.34 0.87 14.86
CA LEU A 44 4.72 1.34 13.61
C LEU A 44 3.21 1.10 13.59
N LYS A 45 2.76 -0.08 14.06
CA LYS A 45 1.33 -0.39 14.15
C LYS A 45 0.62 0.50 15.16
N LYS A 46 1.29 0.84 16.28
CA LYS A 46 0.73 1.73 17.32
C LYS A 46 0.76 3.21 16.90
N ILE A 47 1.76 3.64 16.14
CA ILE A 47 1.85 4.99 15.54
C ILE A 47 0.86 5.13 14.38
N SER A 48 0.64 4.08 13.60
CA SER A 48 -0.38 4.03 12.54
C SER A 48 -1.81 4.10 13.12
N LEU A 49 -2.03 3.50 14.30
CA LEU A 49 -3.29 3.65 15.07
C LEU A 49 -3.52 5.07 15.64
N LEU A 50 -2.53 5.97 15.59
CA LEU A 50 -2.64 7.36 16.05
C LEU A 50 -3.04 8.35 14.94
N LYS A 51 -3.53 7.86 13.79
CA LYS A 51 -3.90 8.68 12.64
C LYS A 51 -5.40 8.61 12.27
N ILE A 52 -6.25 9.05 13.18
CA ILE A 52 -7.48 9.80 12.85
C ILE A 52 -7.49 11.02 13.77
N ASN A 53 -6.96 12.12 13.25
CA ASN A 53 -6.99 13.43 13.90
C ASN A 53 -8.42 13.96 13.84
N LYS A 54 -9.23 13.66 14.86
CA LYS A 54 -10.51 14.35 15.09
C LYS A 54 -10.17 15.78 15.51
N ASN A 55 -10.42 16.75 14.63
CA ASN A 55 -10.58 18.14 15.06
C ASN A 55 -11.60 18.15 16.21
N ASN A 56 -11.18 18.65 17.37
CA ASN A 56 -11.98 18.73 18.59
C ASN A 56 -13.12 19.76 18.43
N TYR A 57 -14.16 19.39 17.68
CA TYR A 57 -15.47 20.00 17.82
C TYR A 57 -16.13 19.34 19.04
N PHE A 58 -16.03 19.98 20.20
CA PHE A 58 -16.66 19.51 21.43
C PHE A 58 -18.18 19.71 21.35
N ILE A 59 -18.86 18.70 20.82
CA ILE A 59 -20.29 18.53 20.97
C ILE A 59 -20.52 18.01 22.40
N LYS A 60 -21.06 18.85 23.29
CA LYS A 60 -21.40 18.45 24.67
C LYS A 60 -22.90 18.36 24.82
N THR A 61 -23.43 17.19 25.15
CA THR A 61 -24.83 17.05 25.58
C THR A 61 -25.00 17.72 26.95
N ILE A 62 -25.88 18.73 27.03
CA ILE A 62 -26.24 19.43 28.26
C ILE A 62 -27.26 18.61 29.05
N ASP A 63 -28.31 18.15 28.36
CA ASP A 63 -29.42 17.45 28.98
C ASP A 63 -30.14 16.55 27.97
N ARG A 64 -30.87 15.55 28.46
CA ARG A 64 -31.65 14.60 27.67
C ARG A 64 -32.94 14.21 28.40
N MET A 65 -34.08 14.44 27.74
CA MET A 65 -35.40 14.03 28.22
C MET A 65 -35.98 12.94 27.31
N SER A 66 -36.37 11.80 27.89
CA SER A 66 -37.02 10.72 27.14
C SER A 66 -38.51 11.01 26.97
N LEU A 67 -39.02 10.96 25.74
CA LEU A 67 -40.45 11.12 25.41
C LEU A 67 -41.15 9.79 25.12
N GLY A 68 -40.37 8.71 24.93
CA GLY A 68 -40.89 7.37 24.69
C GLY A 68 -39.75 6.34 24.60
N PRO A 69 -40.04 5.08 24.23
CA PRO A 69 -39.03 4.02 24.17
C PRO A 69 -37.91 4.28 23.15
N ASN A 70 -38.17 5.08 22.11
CA ASN A 70 -37.19 5.42 21.05
C ASN A 70 -37.19 6.92 20.70
N GLU A 71 -37.71 7.77 21.59
CA GLU A 71 -37.87 9.19 21.36
C GLU A 71 -37.26 9.98 22.51
N SER A 72 -36.39 10.93 22.20
CA SER A 72 -35.80 11.79 23.21
C SER A 72 -35.50 13.18 22.67
N ILE A 73 -35.71 14.20 23.49
CA ILE A 73 -35.21 15.55 23.24
C ILE A 73 -33.83 15.66 23.89
N VAL A 74 -32.85 16.16 23.14
CA VAL A 74 -31.47 16.31 23.58
C VAL A 74 -31.04 17.75 23.36
N ILE A 75 -30.47 18.38 24.39
CA ILE A 75 -29.86 19.71 24.28
C ILE A 75 -28.36 19.52 24.10
N ILE A 76 -27.83 20.03 23.00
CA ILE A 76 -26.42 19.92 22.62
C ILE A 76 -25.80 21.32 22.61
N LYS A 77 -24.68 21.49 23.31
CA LYS A 77 -23.82 22.67 23.19
C LYS A 77 -22.74 22.40 22.14
N ILE A 78 -22.65 23.26 21.13
CA ILE A 78 -21.59 23.27 20.13
C ILE A 78 -20.95 24.65 20.20
N GLU A 79 -19.70 24.70 20.66
CA GLU A 79 -18.98 25.96 20.92
C GLU A 79 -19.79 26.90 21.82
N GLU A 80 -20.40 27.94 21.25
CA GLU A 80 -21.19 28.95 21.96
C GLU A 80 -22.71 28.77 21.81
N ILE A 81 -23.14 27.91 20.88
CA ILE A 81 -24.56 27.74 20.53
C ILE A 81 -25.13 26.53 21.28
N LYS A 82 -26.33 26.69 21.85
CA LYS A 82 -27.11 25.59 22.42
C LYS A 82 -28.22 25.19 21.44
N LEU A 83 -28.19 23.97 20.95
CA LEU A 83 -29.18 23.40 20.03
C LEU A 83 -30.08 22.42 20.79
N VAL A 84 -31.38 22.51 20.57
CA VAL A 84 -32.38 21.55 21.05
C VAL A 84 -32.72 20.63 19.87
N LEU A 85 -32.46 19.34 20.01
CA LEU A 85 -32.68 18.33 18.97
C LEU A 85 -33.72 17.31 19.43
N GLY A 86 -34.70 17.02 18.59
CA GLY A 86 -35.60 15.88 18.74
C GLY A 86 -34.99 14.66 18.05
N ILE A 87 -34.85 13.56 18.77
CA ILE A 87 -34.29 12.31 18.26
C ILE A 87 -35.40 11.27 18.23
N THR A 88 -35.69 10.75 17.05
CA THR A 88 -36.55 9.58 16.79
C THR A 88 -35.70 8.41 16.30
N LYS A 89 -36.32 7.24 16.09
CA LYS A 89 -35.63 6.04 15.56
C LYS A 89 -34.96 6.28 14.20
N ASN A 90 -35.52 7.16 13.36
CA ASN A 90 -35.09 7.34 11.98
C ASN A 90 -34.54 8.75 11.68
N HIS A 91 -34.85 9.76 12.50
CA HIS A 91 -34.51 11.16 12.23
C HIS A 91 -34.06 11.92 13.47
N ILE A 92 -33.07 12.81 13.28
CA ILE A 92 -32.70 13.86 14.23
C ILE A 92 -33.22 15.18 13.66
N THR A 93 -34.18 15.79 14.34
CA THR A 93 -34.81 17.05 13.94
C THR A 93 -34.31 18.16 14.84
N HIS A 94 -33.82 19.25 14.26
CA HIS A 94 -33.51 20.45 15.03
C HIS A 94 -34.81 21.15 15.44
N LEU A 95 -35.06 21.25 16.76
CA LEU A 95 -36.27 21.83 17.33
C LEU A 95 -36.12 23.34 17.58
N TYR A 96 -34.98 23.75 18.16
CA TYR A 96 -34.77 25.15 18.56
C TYR A 96 -33.29 25.49 18.80
N THR A 97 -32.87 26.72 18.52
CA THR A 97 -31.53 27.23 18.84
C THR A 97 -31.62 28.26 19.96
N LEU A 98 -30.99 28.02 21.09
CA LEU A 98 -30.76 29.01 22.14
C LEU A 98 -29.56 29.88 21.74
N SER A 99 -29.84 31.05 21.15
CA SER A 99 -28.86 32.12 20.98
C SER A 99 -28.63 32.81 22.33
N SER A 100 -27.37 33.05 22.70
CA SER A 100 -27.04 33.96 23.80
C SER A 100 -26.97 35.39 23.27
N ASP A 101 -27.93 36.23 23.65
CA ASP A 101 -27.89 37.68 23.41
C ASP A 101 -26.81 38.33 24.29
N VAL A 102 -25.70 38.79 23.70
CA VAL A 102 -24.88 39.88 24.26
C VAL A 102 -24.34 40.75 23.11
N LYS A 103 -25.11 41.82 22.84
CA LYS A 103 -24.75 43.22 22.57
C LYS A 103 -23.37 43.61 21.99
N ASP A 104 -23.48 44.42 20.93
CA ASP A 104 -22.75 45.67 20.67
C ASP A 104 -21.24 45.60 20.40
N ASP A 105 -20.86 45.70 19.11
CA ASP A 105 -20.26 46.93 18.55
C ASP A 105 -19.34 46.69 17.32
N VAL A 106 -19.74 47.31 16.20
CA VAL A 106 -18.91 48.22 15.38
C VAL A 106 -17.80 47.65 14.46
N VAL A 107 -18.16 47.62 13.16
CA VAL A 107 -17.41 48.21 12.01
C VAL A 107 -16.28 47.42 11.31
N ASP A 108 -16.65 46.97 10.10
CA ASP A 108 -16.01 47.11 8.78
C ASP A 108 -14.55 46.68 8.49
N LYS A 109 -14.49 45.66 7.63
CA LYS A 109 -13.78 45.62 6.33
C LYS A 109 -12.40 46.30 6.21
N LYS A 110 -11.35 45.47 6.14
CA LYS A 110 -10.62 45.16 4.89
C LYS A 110 -9.38 44.29 5.14
N LYS A 111 -9.18 43.36 4.20
CA LYS A 111 -7.92 42.80 3.70
C LYS A 111 -7.27 41.61 4.45
N GLU A 112 -6.83 40.68 3.59
CA GLU A 112 -5.68 39.79 3.69
C GLU A 112 -5.88 38.37 4.27
N VAL A 113 -6.02 37.45 3.31
CA VAL A 113 -5.64 36.04 3.39
C VAL A 113 -4.17 35.94 3.83
N ILE A 114 -3.92 35.58 5.10
CA ILE A 114 -2.58 35.19 5.57
C ILE A 114 -2.70 34.00 6.53
N LEU A 115 -2.12 32.87 6.11
CA LEU A 115 -1.89 31.67 6.90
C LEU A 115 -1.04 31.99 8.14
N PRO A 116 -1.49 31.69 9.38
CA PRO A 116 -0.63 31.83 10.55
C PRO A 116 0.17 30.53 10.77
N THR A 117 1.48 30.65 10.62
CA THR A 117 2.49 29.69 11.07
C THR A 117 2.34 29.44 12.58
N LYS A 118 2.01 28.21 13.01
CA LYS A 118 1.93 27.87 14.45
C LYS A 118 2.84 26.72 14.85
N ASN A 119 3.99 27.14 15.40
CA ASN A 119 4.85 26.54 16.42
C ASN A 119 4.85 25.01 16.64
N PHE A 120 5.93 24.38 16.18
CA PHE A 120 6.40 23.02 16.53
C PHE A 120 6.57 22.81 18.05
N ASN A 121 6.77 23.88 18.82
CA ASN A 121 7.05 23.82 20.25
C ASN A 121 5.83 23.38 21.10
N ASP A 122 4.61 23.65 20.63
CA ASP A 122 3.39 23.22 21.34
C ASP A 122 3.08 21.73 21.11
N SER A 123 3.51 21.16 19.98
CA SER A 123 3.38 19.72 19.70
C SER A 123 4.27 18.88 20.62
N LEU A 124 5.46 19.37 20.98
CA LEU A 124 6.41 18.68 21.86
C LEU A 124 5.92 18.63 23.32
N LYS A 125 5.31 19.72 23.81
CA LYS A 125 4.70 19.75 25.15
C LYS A 125 3.53 18.79 25.29
N ASN A 126 2.70 18.64 24.25
CA ASN A 126 1.59 17.68 24.28
C ASN A 126 2.06 16.22 24.21
N PHE A 127 3.18 15.95 23.52
CA PHE A 127 3.80 14.62 23.49
C PHE A 127 4.29 14.18 24.88
N ALA A 128 4.95 15.08 25.62
CA ALA A 128 5.40 14.82 26.98
C ALA A 128 4.23 14.53 27.95
N LYS A 129 3.12 15.26 27.79
CA LYS A 129 1.91 15.09 28.62
C LYS A 129 1.19 13.74 28.38
N ILE A 130 1.22 13.24 27.14
CA ILE A 130 0.62 11.95 26.76
C ILE A 130 1.48 10.77 27.24
N PHE A 131 2.81 10.92 27.20
CA PHE A 131 3.75 9.87 27.63
C PHE A 131 3.69 9.63 29.15
N TRP A 132 3.25 10.62 29.93
CA TRP A 132 3.16 10.58 31.39
C TRP A 132 1.81 10.08 31.94
N LYS A 133 0.96 9.45 31.13
CA LYS A 133 -0.31 8.87 31.63
C LYS A 133 0.00 7.65 32.52
N LYS A 134 -0.32 7.78 33.81
CA LYS A 134 0.01 6.90 34.95
C LYS A 134 -0.06 5.38 34.67
N THR A 135 -0.97 4.92 33.82
CA THR A 135 -1.13 3.51 33.44
C THR A 135 -0.06 2.95 32.48
N MET A 136 0.60 3.79 31.68
CA MET A 136 1.74 3.36 30.83
C MET A 136 3.06 3.39 31.60
N PHE A 137 3.21 4.31 32.55
CA PHE A 137 4.42 4.43 33.38
C PHE A 137 4.69 3.17 34.22
N TYR A 138 3.66 2.58 34.86
CA TYR A 138 3.79 1.34 35.63
C TYR A 138 4.06 0.09 34.77
N ARG A 139 3.76 0.10 33.46
CA ARG A 139 4.06 -1.02 32.53
C ARG A 139 5.42 -0.89 31.85
N ILE A 140 5.91 0.32 31.65
CA ILE A 140 7.19 0.60 31.01
C ILE A 140 8.34 0.54 32.03
N ILE A 141 8.11 0.92 33.28
CA ILE A 141 9.11 0.82 34.36
C ILE A 141 9.72 -0.57 34.53
N PRO A 142 8.95 -1.68 34.64
CA PRO A 142 9.57 -2.99 34.80
C PRO A 142 10.31 -3.45 33.55
N LEU A 143 9.87 -3.04 32.34
CA LEU A 143 10.58 -3.34 31.09
C LEU A 143 11.89 -2.55 30.96
N PHE A 144 11.88 -1.28 31.39
CA PHE A 144 13.06 -0.40 31.43
C PHE A 144 14.03 -0.81 32.54
N PHE A 145 13.52 -1.27 33.68
CA PHE A 145 14.33 -1.79 34.80
C PHE A 145 14.96 -3.14 34.44
N LEU A 146 14.26 -4.00 33.69
CA LEU A 146 14.81 -5.24 33.14
C LEU A 146 15.84 -4.98 32.04
N PHE A 147 15.70 -3.88 31.29
CA PHE A 147 16.70 -3.40 30.32
C PHE A 147 17.92 -2.75 31.00
N LEU A 148 17.74 -2.12 32.17
CA LEU A 148 18.83 -1.52 32.97
C LEU A 148 19.60 -2.53 33.83
N PHE A 149 18.96 -3.63 34.24
CA PHE A 149 19.57 -4.69 35.06
C PHE A 149 20.27 -5.79 34.26
N CYS A 150 20.46 -5.61 32.96
CA CYS A 150 21.31 -6.49 32.17
C CYS A 150 22.73 -5.89 32.14
N PRO A 151 23.66 -6.32 33.02
CA PRO A 151 25.05 -5.95 32.87
C PRO A 151 25.60 -6.69 31.64
N LEU A 152 26.49 -6.05 30.88
CA LEU A 152 27.32 -6.67 29.83
C LEU A 152 26.75 -6.76 28.39
N VAL A 153 26.06 -5.74 27.88
CA VAL A 153 25.97 -5.52 26.41
C VAL A 153 26.35 -4.08 26.06
N TYR A 154 27.64 -3.78 26.16
CA TYR A 154 28.24 -2.67 25.40
C TYR A 154 28.39 -3.15 23.96
N ALA A 155 27.31 -3.05 23.17
CA ALA A 155 27.43 -3.09 21.72
C ALA A 155 27.87 -1.68 21.29
N ASP A 156 29.11 -1.58 20.80
CA ASP A 156 29.61 -0.40 20.12
C ASP A 156 28.71 -0.17 18.89
N ILE A 157 27.88 0.88 18.92
CA ILE A 157 26.97 1.21 17.82
C ILE A 157 27.84 1.90 16.77
N PRO A 158 28.16 1.28 15.63
CA PRO A 158 28.92 1.96 14.60
C PRO A 158 27.99 3.03 14.03
N GLY A 159 28.24 4.30 14.37
CA GLY A 159 27.56 5.43 13.76
C GLY A 159 27.69 5.38 12.23
N PRO A 160 26.84 6.09 11.48
CA PRO A 160 26.95 6.17 10.03
C PRO A 160 28.24 6.92 9.65
N THR A 161 29.38 6.22 9.56
CA THR A 161 30.65 6.79 9.11
C THR A 161 30.83 6.52 7.62
N SER A 162 30.73 7.56 6.78
CA SER A 162 31.14 7.47 5.38
C SER A 162 32.67 7.45 5.32
N HIS A 163 33.27 6.38 4.80
CA HIS A 163 34.70 6.37 4.48
C HIS A 163 34.87 6.83 3.04
N ILE A 164 35.55 7.96 2.86
CA ILE A 164 35.94 8.47 1.53
C ILE A 164 37.16 7.65 1.10
N LEU A 165 37.03 6.87 0.02
CA LEU A 165 38.17 6.19 -0.60
C LEU A 165 39.06 7.23 -1.29
N ARG A 166 40.34 6.86 -1.50
CA ARG A 166 41.36 7.73 -2.12
C ARG A 166 41.02 8.17 -3.54
N ASP A 167 40.01 7.56 -4.18
CA ASP A 167 39.49 7.87 -5.51
C ASP A 167 38.32 8.88 -5.50
N GLY A 168 37.91 9.38 -4.34
CA GLY A 168 36.75 10.26 -4.19
C GLY A 168 35.41 9.52 -4.15
N SER A 169 35.39 8.19 -4.24
CA SER A 169 34.19 7.39 -4.02
C SER A 169 33.84 7.34 -2.53
N GLN A 170 32.59 7.61 -2.20
CA GLN A 170 32.07 7.50 -0.83
C GLN A 170 31.57 6.08 -0.62
N THR A 171 32.21 5.33 0.26
CA THR A 171 31.64 4.08 0.76
C THR A 171 30.82 4.38 2.01
N TRP A 172 29.54 4.03 1.96
CA TRP A 172 28.65 4.11 3.13
C TRP A 172 29.08 3.04 4.14
N SER A 173 28.96 3.34 5.45
CA SER A 173 29.20 2.32 6.46
C SER A 173 28.28 1.12 6.24
N LEU A 174 28.79 -0.09 6.49
CA LEU A 174 28.04 -1.35 6.34
C LEU A 174 26.62 -1.32 6.94
N PRO A 175 26.37 -0.66 8.11
CA PRO A 175 25.00 -0.52 8.64
C PRO A 175 24.06 0.27 7.73
N VAL A 176 24.53 1.37 7.12
CA VAL A 176 23.69 2.20 6.24
C VAL A 176 23.40 1.48 4.93
N GLN A 177 24.40 0.82 4.33
CA GLN A 177 24.19 0.00 3.14
C GLN A 177 23.19 -1.13 3.39
N THR A 178 23.29 -1.79 4.55
CA THR A 178 22.36 -2.85 4.96
C THR A 178 20.94 -2.30 5.16
N LEU A 179 20.79 -1.14 5.79
CA LEU A 179 19.49 -0.50 5.98
C LEU A 179 18.81 -0.16 4.64
N ILE A 180 19.55 0.44 3.71
CA ILE A 180 19.04 0.80 2.38
C ILE A 180 18.67 -0.48 1.61
N PHE A 181 19.49 -1.52 1.71
CA PHE A 181 19.23 -2.82 1.07
C PHE A 181 17.94 -3.47 1.59
N LEU A 182 17.79 -3.57 2.92
CA LEU A 182 16.58 -4.14 3.55
C LEU A 182 15.32 -3.32 3.24
N THR A 183 15.45 -2.00 3.21
CA THR A 183 14.35 -1.10 2.84
C THR A 183 13.95 -1.33 1.38
N SER A 184 14.93 -1.37 0.48
CA SER A 184 14.69 -1.61 -0.96
C SER A 184 14.07 -2.98 -1.22
N LEU A 185 14.52 -4.02 -0.51
CA LEU A 185 13.99 -5.38 -0.60
C LEU A 185 12.50 -5.46 -0.27
N THR A 186 11.99 -4.57 0.60
CA THR A 186 10.58 -4.53 0.97
C THR A 186 9.70 -3.99 -0.16
N PHE A 187 10.19 -3.01 -0.92
CA PHE A 187 9.43 -2.40 -2.02
C PHE A 187 9.62 -3.12 -3.36
N LEU A 188 10.75 -3.81 -3.54
CA LEU A 188 11.14 -4.42 -4.80
C LEU A 188 10.08 -5.38 -5.38
N PRO A 189 9.43 -6.28 -4.60
CA PRO A 189 8.41 -7.17 -5.14
C PRO A 189 7.20 -6.41 -5.71
N ALA A 190 6.78 -5.34 -5.02
CA ALA A 190 5.66 -4.52 -5.49
C ALA A 190 6.01 -3.78 -6.79
N PHE A 191 7.22 -3.22 -6.88
CA PHE A 191 7.69 -2.55 -8.09
C PHE A 191 7.77 -3.50 -9.29
N LEU A 192 8.33 -4.70 -9.10
CA LEU A 192 8.43 -5.70 -10.16
C LEU A 192 7.05 -6.12 -10.67
N LEU A 193 6.10 -6.40 -9.77
CA LEU A 193 4.74 -6.75 -10.18
C LEU A 193 4.06 -5.61 -10.94
N MET A 194 4.24 -4.35 -10.51
CA MET A 194 3.66 -3.19 -11.19
C MET A 194 4.23 -2.91 -12.58
N MET A 195 5.41 -3.47 -12.93
CA MET A 195 6.00 -3.37 -14.27
C MET A 195 5.51 -4.46 -15.24
N THR A 196 4.63 -5.34 -14.79
CA THR A 196 4.13 -6.51 -15.55
C THR A 196 2.62 -6.42 -15.80
N SER A 197 2.04 -7.44 -16.45
CA SER A 197 0.59 -7.59 -16.64
C SER A 197 -0.22 -7.77 -15.34
N PHE A 198 0.44 -8.00 -14.21
CA PHE A 198 -0.18 -8.34 -12.93
C PHE A 198 -1.26 -7.34 -12.50
N THR A 199 -0.98 -6.04 -12.59
CA THR A 199 -1.90 -4.98 -12.12
C THR A 199 -3.28 -5.06 -12.76
N ARG A 200 -3.36 -5.26 -14.09
CA ARG A 200 -4.66 -5.36 -14.78
C ARG A 200 -5.42 -6.61 -14.38
N ILE A 201 -4.73 -7.75 -14.30
CA ILE A 201 -5.35 -9.04 -14.00
C ILE A 201 -5.95 -9.05 -12.59
N ILE A 202 -5.17 -8.65 -11.58
CA ILE A 202 -5.63 -8.69 -10.18
C ILE A 202 -6.82 -7.76 -9.93
N ILE A 203 -6.86 -6.61 -10.60
CA ILE A 203 -7.97 -5.67 -10.49
C ILE A 203 -9.22 -6.21 -11.18
N VAL A 204 -9.10 -6.79 -12.38
CA VAL A 204 -10.24 -7.40 -13.08
C VAL A 204 -10.82 -8.55 -12.27
N PHE A 205 -9.99 -9.42 -11.71
CA PHE A 205 -10.45 -10.49 -10.82
C PHE A 205 -11.10 -9.96 -9.53
N GLY A 206 -10.55 -8.91 -8.94
CA GLY A 206 -11.15 -8.25 -7.77
C GLY A 206 -12.53 -7.63 -8.09
N LEU A 207 -12.67 -7.01 -9.26
CA LEU A 207 -13.92 -6.45 -9.76
C LEU A 207 -14.95 -7.54 -10.05
N LEU A 208 -14.56 -8.62 -10.73
CA LEU A 208 -15.43 -9.79 -10.96
C LEU A 208 -16.02 -10.33 -9.66
N ARG A 209 -15.18 -10.54 -8.64
CA ARG A 209 -15.64 -11.05 -7.34
C ARG A 209 -16.71 -10.16 -6.73
N ASN A 210 -16.54 -8.84 -6.83
CA ASN A 210 -17.54 -7.90 -6.35
C ASN A 210 -18.83 -7.96 -7.18
N ALA A 211 -18.72 -8.14 -8.51
CA ALA A 211 -19.87 -8.25 -9.40
C ALA A 211 -20.74 -9.49 -9.13
N LEU A 212 -20.11 -10.63 -8.83
CA LEU A 212 -20.78 -11.89 -8.47
C LEU A 212 -21.58 -11.78 -7.14
N GLY A 213 -21.26 -10.80 -6.29
CA GLY A 213 -21.92 -10.63 -4.99
C GLY A 213 -21.36 -11.52 -3.88
N THR A 214 -20.20 -12.15 -4.10
CA THR A 214 -19.54 -13.07 -3.16
C THR A 214 -18.19 -12.52 -2.70
N PRO A 215 -18.12 -11.58 -1.74
CA PRO A 215 -16.86 -10.92 -1.38
C PRO A 215 -15.79 -11.86 -0.80
N TYR A 216 -16.18 -13.02 -0.27
CA TYR A 216 -15.25 -14.00 0.32
C TYR A 216 -14.86 -15.15 -0.63
N ALA A 217 -15.59 -15.35 -1.72
CA ALA A 217 -15.37 -16.42 -2.68
C ALA A 217 -15.26 -15.86 -4.11
N PRO A 218 -14.11 -16.01 -4.80
CA PRO A 218 -12.88 -16.69 -4.36
C PRO A 218 -12.07 -15.90 -3.32
N PRO A 219 -11.34 -16.58 -2.42
CA PRO A 219 -10.40 -15.95 -1.49
C PRO A 219 -9.34 -15.10 -2.19
N ASN A 220 -8.90 -14.00 -1.56
CA ASN A 220 -7.85 -13.12 -2.09
C ASN A 220 -6.57 -13.88 -2.47
N GLN A 221 -6.20 -14.90 -1.69
CA GLN A 221 -5.01 -15.72 -1.95
C GLN A 221 -5.12 -16.50 -3.26
N ILE A 222 -6.31 -17.02 -3.59
CA ILE A 222 -6.55 -17.73 -4.85
C ILE A 222 -6.48 -16.74 -6.02
N LEU A 223 -7.11 -15.57 -5.89
CA LEU A 223 -7.05 -14.54 -6.93
C LEU A 223 -5.62 -14.05 -7.17
N LEU A 224 -4.83 -13.88 -6.10
CA LEU A 224 -3.42 -13.53 -6.18
C LEU A 224 -2.61 -14.61 -6.91
N GLY A 225 -2.80 -15.88 -6.55
CA GLY A 225 -2.13 -17.02 -7.19
C GLY A 225 -2.47 -17.12 -8.67
N LEU A 226 -3.77 -17.05 -9.03
CA LEU A 226 -4.23 -17.05 -10.42
C LEU A 226 -3.66 -15.86 -11.21
N ALA A 227 -3.65 -14.66 -10.63
CA ALA A 227 -3.10 -13.48 -11.28
C ALA A 227 -1.60 -13.61 -11.54
N LEU A 228 -0.85 -14.19 -10.61
CA LEU A 228 0.59 -14.40 -10.72
C LEU A 228 0.93 -15.48 -11.76
N PHE A 229 0.22 -16.62 -11.78
CA PHE A 229 0.40 -17.64 -12.82
C PHE A 229 0.05 -17.12 -14.22
N LEU A 230 -1.06 -16.40 -14.36
CA LEU A 230 -1.44 -15.78 -15.63
C LEU A 230 -0.43 -14.70 -16.05
N THR A 231 0.16 -13.98 -15.10
CA THR A 231 1.24 -13.02 -15.37
C THR A 231 2.47 -13.73 -15.91
N PHE A 232 2.94 -14.82 -15.29
CA PHE A 232 4.06 -15.58 -15.83
C PHE A 232 3.79 -16.14 -17.23
N PHE A 233 2.56 -16.60 -17.48
CA PHE A 233 2.16 -17.09 -18.79
C PHE A 233 2.20 -15.99 -19.87
N ILE A 234 1.59 -14.82 -19.60
CA ILE A 234 1.55 -13.70 -20.55
C ILE A 234 2.93 -13.07 -20.73
N MET A 235 3.73 -12.98 -19.66
CA MET A 235 5.04 -12.34 -19.67
C MET A 235 6.19 -13.28 -20.08
N SER A 236 5.93 -14.57 -20.33
CA SER A 236 6.94 -15.55 -20.78
C SER A 236 7.91 -14.99 -21.84
N PRO A 237 7.46 -14.41 -22.97
CA PRO A 237 8.38 -13.90 -24.00
C PRO A 237 9.25 -12.72 -23.53
N THR A 238 8.75 -11.91 -22.58
CA THR A 238 9.54 -10.82 -21.99
C THR A 238 10.58 -11.38 -21.00
N PHE A 239 10.20 -12.35 -20.18
CA PHE A 239 11.12 -13.02 -19.26
C PHE A 239 12.20 -13.82 -20.00
N ASP A 240 11.87 -14.45 -21.12
CA ASP A 240 12.83 -15.14 -21.99
C ASP A 240 13.87 -14.17 -22.56
N GLN A 241 13.46 -12.95 -22.94
CA GLN A 241 14.38 -11.90 -23.39
C GLN A 241 15.28 -11.42 -22.26
N VAL A 242 14.71 -11.13 -21.07
CA VAL A 242 15.50 -10.75 -19.88
C VAL A 242 16.52 -11.84 -19.54
N TYR A 243 16.12 -13.12 -19.60
CA TYR A 243 17.00 -14.24 -19.31
C TYR A 243 18.19 -14.30 -20.30
N LYS A 244 17.92 -14.18 -21.61
CA LYS A 244 18.94 -14.25 -22.66
C LYS A 244 19.86 -13.03 -22.69
N GLU A 245 19.33 -11.83 -22.48
CA GLU A 245 20.07 -10.57 -22.66
C GLU A 245 20.75 -10.06 -21.39
N ALA A 246 20.22 -10.38 -20.21
CA ALA A 246 20.74 -9.89 -18.93
C ALA A 246 21.28 -11.02 -18.05
N TYR A 247 20.47 -12.03 -17.74
CA TYR A 247 20.86 -13.05 -16.77
C TYR A 247 21.97 -13.97 -17.28
N LEU A 248 21.85 -14.52 -18.48
CA LEU A 248 22.84 -15.45 -19.03
C LEU A 248 24.23 -14.79 -19.21
N PRO A 249 24.36 -13.57 -19.76
CA PRO A 249 25.66 -12.89 -19.83
C PRO A 249 26.21 -12.52 -18.45
N PHE A 250 25.36 -12.14 -17.49
CA PHE A 250 25.78 -11.83 -16.12
C PHE A 250 26.30 -13.07 -15.38
N SER A 251 25.59 -14.20 -15.48
CA SER A 251 26.01 -15.49 -14.90
C SER A 251 27.28 -16.05 -15.53
N GLN A 252 27.61 -15.64 -16.76
CA GLN A 252 28.85 -15.97 -17.46
C GLN A 252 29.96 -14.94 -17.21
N GLU A 253 29.75 -13.98 -16.29
CA GLU A 253 30.68 -12.89 -15.96
C GLU A 253 31.09 -12.03 -17.18
N LYS A 254 30.26 -12.03 -18.25
CA LYS A 254 30.51 -11.24 -19.47
C LYS A 254 30.12 -9.77 -19.31
N ILE A 255 29.24 -9.46 -18.35
CA ILE A 255 28.75 -8.12 -18.05
C ILE A 255 28.67 -7.90 -16.55
N ASN A 256 28.83 -6.65 -16.12
CA ASN A 256 28.65 -6.24 -14.73
C ASN A 256 27.15 -6.13 -14.36
N MET A 257 26.85 -6.06 -13.05
CA MET A 257 25.48 -5.92 -12.55
C MET A 257 24.76 -4.69 -13.12
N ASP A 258 25.45 -3.56 -13.22
CA ASP A 258 24.88 -2.31 -13.75
C ASP A 258 24.43 -2.48 -15.22
N GLU A 259 25.26 -3.12 -16.03
CA GLU A 259 24.93 -3.44 -17.42
C GLU A 259 23.79 -4.47 -17.52
N ALA A 260 23.77 -5.46 -16.63
CA ALA A 260 22.71 -6.47 -16.59
C ALA A 260 21.35 -5.83 -16.27
N ILE A 261 21.30 -4.88 -15.34
CA ILE A 261 20.08 -4.13 -15.01
C ILE A 261 19.61 -3.31 -16.22
N ILE A 262 20.53 -2.60 -16.90
CA ILE A 262 20.19 -1.78 -18.07
C ILE A 262 19.65 -2.66 -19.20
N LYS A 263 20.33 -3.76 -19.54
CA LYS A 263 19.87 -4.71 -20.56
C LYS A 263 18.55 -5.36 -20.19
N GLY A 264 18.37 -5.78 -18.94
CA GLY A 264 17.13 -6.38 -18.45
C GLY A 264 15.94 -5.41 -18.44
N ALA A 265 16.19 -4.11 -18.34
CA ALA A 265 15.15 -3.09 -18.40
C ALA A 265 14.61 -2.85 -19.82
N VAL A 266 15.37 -3.15 -20.87
CA VAL A 266 14.97 -2.94 -22.28
C VAL A 266 13.71 -3.72 -22.68
N PRO A 267 13.63 -5.05 -22.49
CA PRO A 267 12.43 -5.82 -22.86
C PRO A 267 11.21 -5.42 -22.00
N LEU A 268 11.40 -5.13 -20.71
CA LEU A 268 10.35 -4.60 -19.84
C LEU A 268 9.83 -3.25 -20.34
N LYS A 269 10.73 -2.35 -20.74
CA LYS A 269 10.40 -1.05 -21.32
C LYS A 269 9.57 -1.21 -22.59
N LYS A 270 9.97 -2.11 -23.48
CA LYS A 270 9.25 -2.42 -24.72
C LYS A 270 7.83 -2.93 -24.44
N PHE A 271 7.69 -3.88 -23.50
CA PHE A 271 6.39 -4.38 -23.06
C PHE A 271 5.49 -3.24 -22.55
N MET A 272 6.00 -2.40 -21.66
CA MET A 272 5.24 -1.27 -21.10
C MET A 272 4.83 -0.27 -22.18
N LEU A 273 5.73 0.07 -23.12
CA LEU A 273 5.44 0.98 -24.23
C LEU A 273 4.32 0.46 -25.14
N ASN A 274 4.22 -0.85 -25.33
CA ASN A 274 3.17 -1.47 -26.16
C ASN A 274 1.78 -1.38 -25.52
N GLN A 275 1.69 -1.34 -24.19
CA GLN A 275 0.42 -1.25 -23.46
C GLN A 275 0.03 0.18 -23.07
N THR A 276 1.00 1.09 -22.99
CA THR A 276 0.75 2.46 -22.53
C THR A 276 0.03 3.27 -23.61
N ARG A 277 -1.04 3.97 -23.23
CA ARG A 277 -1.78 4.87 -24.12
C ARG A 277 -0.96 6.13 -24.39
N ASN A 278 -0.99 6.60 -25.65
CA ASN A 278 -0.33 7.85 -26.04
C ASN A 278 -0.82 9.05 -25.20
N SER A 279 -2.11 9.09 -24.85
CA SER A 279 -2.70 10.14 -24.01
C SER A 279 -2.06 10.22 -22.62
N ASP A 280 -1.76 9.06 -22.04
CA ASP A 280 -1.22 8.98 -20.67
C ASP A 280 0.27 9.33 -20.70
N LEU A 281 1.01 8.87 -21.72
CA LEU A 281 2.40 9.29 -21.96
C LEU A 281 2.54 10.80 -22.18
N GLU A 282 1.65 11.39 -22.98
CA GLU A 282 1.65 12.83 -23.25
C GLU A 282 1.37 13.62 -21.97
N LEU A 283 0.41 13.18 -21.15
CA LEU A 283 0.10 13.80 -19.86
C LEU A 283 1.33 13.82 -18.95
N PHE A 284 1.96 12.68 -18.71
CA PHE A 284 3.13 12.63 -17.82
C PHE A 284 4.37 13.31 -18.42
N SER A 285 4.51 13.36 -19.74
CA SER A 285 5.58 14.12 -20.40
C SER A 285 5.40 15.63 -20.24
N LYS A 286 4.15 16.13 -20.36
CA LYS A 286 3.80 17.53 -20.08
C LYS A 286 4.07 17.88 -18.61
N LEU A 287 3.69 17.01 -17.67
CA LEU A 287 3.96 17.19 -16.25
C LEU A 287 5.46 17.18 -15.93
N ALA A 288 6.26 16.44 -16.70
CA ALA A 288 7.72 16.40 -16.56
C ALA A 288 8.45 17.51 -17.34
N HIS A 289 7.74 18.43 -17.99
CA HIS A 289 8.27 19.50 -18.84
C HIS A 289 9.21 19.02 -19.96
N ILE A 290 8.95 17.83 -20.53
CA ILE A 290 9.71 17.32 -21.67
C ILE A 290 8.86 17.47 -22.92
N SER A 291 9.35 18.26 -23.87
CA SER A 291 8.59 18.75 -25.02
C SER A 291 8.54 17.79 -26.20
N SER A 292 9.52 16.89 -26.35
CA SER A 292 9.51 15.90 -27.44
C SER A 292 10.53 14.79 -27.19
N TYR A 293 10.28 13.62 -27.77
CA TYR A 293 11.23 12.50 -27.89
C TYR A 293 11.32 12.15 -29.37
N LYS A 294 12.52 11.79 -29.86
CA LYS A 294 12.65 11.39 -31.27
C LYS A 294 12.01 10.03 -31.50
N ASN A 295 12.19 9.12 -30.54
CA ASN A 295 11.72 7.74 -30.59
C ASN A 295 11.06 7.35 -29.26
N LYS A 296 10.15 6.36 -29.29
CA LYS A 296 9.51 5.81 -28.08
C LYS A 296 10.53 5.22 -27.10
N ASP A 297 11.66 4.74 -27.61
CA ASP A 297 12.72 4.15 -26.80
C ASP A 297 13.54 5.18 -26.01
N GLU A 298 13.42 6.47 -26.31
CA GLU A 298 14.09 7.54 -25.54
C GLU A 298 13.30 7.96 -24.30
N ILE A 299 12.05 7.50 -24.16
CA ILE A 299 11.17 7.89 -23.06
C ILE A 299 11.77 7.43 -21.72
N PRO A 300 12.04 8.33 -20.75
CA PRO A 300 12.59 7.96 -19.45
C PRO A 300 11.65 7.05 -18.65
N MET A 301 12.22 6.08 -17.92
CA MET A 301 11.44 5.14 -17.10
C MET A 301 10.55 5.84 -16.05
N ARG A 302 11.01 6.98 -15.52
CA ARG A 302 10.26 7.81 -14.55
C ARG A 302 8.94 8.35 -15.10
N ILE A 303 8.79 8.44 -16.41
CA ILE A 303 7.57 8.91 -17.12
C ILE A 303 6.77 7.70 -17.59
N LEU A 304 7.46 6.71 -18.16
CA LEU A 304 6.84 5.50 -18.66
C LEU A 304 6.11 4.73 -17.55
N LEU A 305 6.73 4.53 -16.38
CA LEU A 305 6.14 3.73 -15.30
C LEU A 305 4.80 4.28 -14.79
N PRO A 306 4.66 5.56 -14.39
CA PRO A 306 3.36 6.09 -13.98
C PRO A 306 2.34 6.15 -15.15
N SER A 307 2.80 6.39 -16.38
CA SER A 307 1.93 6.33 -17.57
C SER A 307 1.39 4.91 -17.80
N PHE A 308 2.25 3.90 -17.68
CA PHE A 308 1.88 2.49 -17.81
C PHE A 308 0.87 2.09 -16.75
N ILE A 309 1.13 2.39 -15.47
CA ILE A 309 0.22 2.04 -14.37
C ILE A 309 -1.16 2.70 -14.58
N THR A 310 -1.22 3.98 -14.93
CA THR A 310 -2.50 4.66 -15.19
C THR A 310 -3.23 4.08 -16.40
N SER A 311 -2.51 3.73 -17.47
CA SER A 311 -3.06 3.00 -18.61
C SER A 311 -3.61 1.62 -18.21
N GLU A 312 -2.86 0.82 -17.45
CA GLU A 312 -3.29 -0.50 -16.99
C GLU A 312 -4.53 -0.40 -16.10
N LEU A 313 -4.56 0.56 -15.17
CA LEU A 313 -5.72 0.83 -14.31
C LEU A 313 -6.95 1.16 -15.16
N LYS A 314 -6.84 2.09 -16.12
CA LYS A 314 -7.95 2.47 -17.00
C LYS A 314 -8.47 1.27 -17.80
N THR A 315 -7.58 0.45 -18.35
CA THR A 315 -7.97 -0.77 -19.06
C THR A 315 -8.67 -1.77 -18.13
N ALA A 316 -8.13 -1.98 -16.93
CA ALA A 316 -8.69 -2.89 -15.94
C ALA A 316 -10.09 -2.47 -15.50
N PHE A 317 -10.31 -1.17 -15.26
CA PHE A 317 -11.64 -0.65 -14.94
C PHE A 317 -12.61 -0.74 -16.12
N GLN A 318 -12.16 -0.54 -17.36
CA GLN A 318 -13.00 -0.72 -18.56
C GLN A 318 -13.47 -2.18 -18.71
N ILE A 319 -12.54 -3.13 -18.56
CA ILE A 319 -12.86 -4.57 -18.59
C ILE A 319 -13.79 -4.91 -17.43
N GLY A 320 -13.44 -4.48 -16.21
CA GLY A 320 -14.25 -4.71 -15.02
C GLY A 320 -15.66 -4.16 -15.16
N PHE A 321 -15.83 -2.93 -15.62
CA PHE A 321 -17.15 -2.34 -15.87
C PHE A 321 -17.96 -3.17 -16.85
N THR A 322 -17.35 -3.62 -17.96
CA THR A 322 -18.01 -4.46 -18.96
C THR A 322 -18.49 -5.79 -18.36
N ILE A 323 -17.69 -6.40 -17.49
CA ILE A 323 -18.05 -7.63 -16.75
C ILE A 323 -19.20 -7.37 -15.76
N PHE A 324 -19.27 -6.19 -15.15
CA PHE A 324 -20.33 -5.83 -14.20
C PHE A 324 -21.73 -5.75 -14.83
N ILE A 325 -21.83 -5.34 -16.10
CA ILE A 325 -23.12 -5.09 -16.79
C ILE A 325 -24.10 -6.28 -16.70
N PRO A 326 -23.76 -7.51 -17.12
CA PRO A 326 -24.70 -8.64 -17.06
C PRO A 326 -25.17 -8.96 -15.63
N PHE A 327 -24.29 -8.85 -14.63
CA PHE A 327 -24.64 -9.12 -13.25
C PHE A 327 -25.53 -8.02 -12.64
N LEU A 328 -25.30 -6.76 -13.02
CA LEU A 328 -26.15 -5.64 -12.65
C LEU A 328 -27.56 -5.81 -13.23
N ILE A 329 -27.68 -6.25 -14.49
CA ILE A 329 -28.98 -6.53 -15.11
C ILE A 329 -29.74 -7.59 -14.30
N ILE A 330 -29.08 -8.67 -13.87
CA ILE A 330 -29.71 -9.69 -13.02
C ILE A 330 -30.19 -9.07 -11.70
N ASP A 331 -29.37 -8.26 -11.02
CA ASP A 331 -29.76 -7.59 -9.78
C ASP A 331 -30.99 -6.71 -9.96
N LEU A 332 -31.01 -5.89 -11.03
CA LEU A 332 -32.10 -4.97 -11.32
C LEU A 332 -33.40 -5.69 -11.68
N VAL A 333 -33.31 -6.76 -12.48
CA VAL A 333 -34.47 -7.60 -12.82
C VAL A 333 -35.03 -8.29 -11.59
N VAL A 334 -34.19 -8.96 -10.78
CA VAL A 334 -34.64 -9.64 -9.56
C VAL A 334 -35.24 -8.65 -8.56
N ALA A 335 -34.62 -7.48 -8.38
CA ALA A 335 -35.18 -6.44 -7.51
C ALA A 335 -36.55 -5.96 -7.98
N SER A 336 -36.74 -5.75 -9.29
CA SER A 336 -38.03 -5.33 -9.85
C SER A 336 -39.14 -6.36 -9.62
N VAL A 337 -38.82 -7.66 -9.76
CA VAL A 337 -39.77 -8.76 -9.51
C VAL A 337 -40.12 -8.87 -8.02
N LEU A 338 -39.13 -8.78 -7.12
CA LEU A 338 -39.37 -8.83 -5.67
C LEU A 338 -40.25 -7.67 -5.21
N MET A 339 -40.01 -6.45 -5.73
CA MET A 339 -40.83 -5.28 -5.45
C MET A 339 -42.27 -5.45 -5.98
N ALA A 340 -42.44 -6.02 -7.17
CA ALA A 340 -43.77 -6.30 -7.74
C ALA A 340 -44.58 -7.32 -6.94
N LEU A 341 -43.92 -8.27 -6.27
CA LEU A 341 -44.55 -9.24 -5.37
C LEU A 341 -44.85 -8.67 -3.96
N GLY A 342 -44.47 -7.42 -3.68
CA GLY A 342 -44.62 -6.80 -2.37
C GLY A 342 -43.59 -7.24 -1.31
N MET A 343 -42.55 -7.98 -1.71
CA MET A 343 -41.50 -8.45 -0.80
C MET A 343 -40.39 -7.41 -0.63
N MET A 344 -40.72 -6.26 -0.04
CA MET A 344 -39.78 -5.14 0.14
C MET A 344 -38.65 -5.41 1.15
N MET A 345 -38.85 -6.38 2.06
CA MET A 345 -37.91 -6.66 3.16
C MET A 345 -36.78 -7.62 2.78
N VAL A 346 -36.90 -8.34 1.66
CA VAL A 346 -35.89 -9.32 1.23
C VAL A 346 -34.81 -8.59 0.41
N PRO A 347 -33.53 -8.64 0.83
CA PRO A 347 -32.46 -8.02 0.04
C PRO A 347 -32.35 -8.69 -1.34
N PRO A 348 -32.52 -7.95 -2.45
CA PRO A 348 -32.52 -8.54 -3.79
C PRO A 348 -31.22 -9.29 -4.13
N SER A 349 -30.09 -8.86 -3.56
CA SER A 349 -28.77 -9.47 -3.75
C SER A 349 -28.69 -10.92 -3.31
N THR A 350 -29.43 -11.30 -2.26
CA THR A 350 -29.43 -12.68 -1.75
C THR A 350 -30.15 -13.62 -2.71
N ILE A 351 -31.21 -13.14 -3.36
CA ILE A 351 -32.00 -13.90 -4.32
C ILE A 351 -31.34 -13.91 -5.70
N SER A 352 -30.62 -12.84 -6.09
CA SER A 352 -29.93 -12.76 -7.38
C SER A 352 -28.66 -13.62 -7.44
N LEU A 353 -28.03 -13.91 -6.29
CA LEU A 353 -26.75 -14.62 -6.24
C LEU A 353 -26.77 -15.99 -6.96
N PRO A 354 -27.73 -16.90 -6.73
CA PRO A 354 -27.81 -18.16 -7.47
C PRO A 354 -27.89 -17.98 -8.99
N PHE A 355 -28.66 -16.98 -9.46
CA PHE A 355 -28.78 -16.67 -10.89
C PHE A 355 -27.47 -16.15 -11.48
N LYS A 356 -26.73 -15.31 -10.73
CA LYS A 356 -25.41 -14.83 -11.15
C LYS A 356 -24.41 -15.97 -11.29
N LEU A 357 -24.35 -16.86 -10.31
CA LEU A 357 -23.46 -18.02 -10.34
C LEU A 357 -23.86 -18.98 -11.47
N MET A 358 -25.16 -19.22 -11.68
CA MET A 358 -25.67 -20.01 -12.78
C MET A 358 -25.25 -19.42 -14.13
N LEU A 359 -25.48 -18.12 -14.35
CA LEU A 359 -25.05 -17.44 -15.58
C LEU A 359 -23.54 -17.60 -15.77
N PHE A 360 -22.76 -17.33 -14.74
CA PHE A 360 -21.30 -17.34 -14.83
C PHE A 360 -20.74 -18.74 -15.15
N VAL A 361 -21.34 -19.80 -14.61
CA VAL A 361 -20.96 -21.19 -14.93
C VAL A 361 -21.44 -21.58 -16.32
N LEU A 362 -22.67 -21.23 -16.72
CA LEU A 362 -23.22 -21.60 -18.03
C LEU A 362 -22.48 -20.99 -19.22
N VAL A 363 -21.85 -19.82 -19.03
CA VAL A 363 -21.06 -19.15 -20.08
C VAL A 363 -19.57 -19.49 -20.02
N ASP A 364 -19.18 -20.44 -19.18
CA ASP A 364 -17.77 -20.75 -18.87
C ASP A 364 -16.97 -19.48 -18.52
N GLY A 365 -17.52 -18.68 -17.59
CA GLY A 365 -17.04 -17.31 -17.33
C GLY A 365 -15.56 -17.22 -16.99
N TRP A 366 -14.99 -18.21 -16.28
CA TRP A 366 -13.54 -18.25 -16.02
C TRP A 366 -12.70 -18.38 -17.31
N GLN A 367 -13.08 -19.27 -18.22
CA GLN A 367 -12.38 -19.46 -19.48
C GLN A 367 -12.48 -18.21 -20.37
N LEU A 368 -13.68 -17.62 -20.46
CA LEU A 368 -13.92 -16.39 -21.19
C LEU A 368 -13.03 -15.26 -20.66
N LEU A 369 -12.97 -15.10 -19.33
CA LEU A 369 -12.18 -14.06 -18.68
C LEU A 369 -10.67 -14.24 -18.89
N VAL A 370 -10.16 -15.45 -18.69
CA VAL A 370 -8.73 -15.74 -18.87
C VAL A 370 -8.32 -15.51 -20.33
N THR A 371 -9.15 -15.94 -21.27
CA THR A 371 -8.92 -15.75 -22.72
C THR A 371 -8.99 -14.27 -23.10
N SER A 372 -9.98 -13.53 -22.59
CA SER A 372 -10.12 -12.10 -22.88
C SER A 372 -8.97 -11.30 -22.27
N LEU A 373 -8.52 -11.65 -21.07
CA LEU A 373 -7.37 -11.01 -20.42
C LEU A 373 -6.08 -11.29 -21.17
N SER A 374 -5.82 -12.54 -21.59
CA SER A 374 -4.60 -12.88 -22.32
C SER A 374 -4.54 -12.19 -23.69
N GLN A 375 -5.65 -12.16 -24.42
CA GLN A 375 -5.76 -11.47 -25.71
C GLN A 375 -5.69 -9.94 -25.59
N SER A 376 -6.00 -9.38 -24.41
CA SER A 376 -5.96 -7.94 -24.15
C SER A 376 -4.52 -7.39 -24.11
N PHE A 377 -3.52 -8.24 -23.90
CA PHE A 377 -2.11 -7.83 -23.92
C PHE A 377 -1.54 -8.00 -25.32
N LYS A 378 -1.12 -6.88 -25.92
CA LYS A 378 -0.35 -6.88 -27.17
C LYS A 378 1.11 -7.20 -26.85
N ILE A 379 1.54 -8.43 -27.08
CA ILE A 379 2.93 -8.86 -26.89
C ILE A 379 3.76 -8.42 -28.08
#